data_AF-A0A4P9Y217-F1
#
_entry.id   AF-A0A4P9Y217-F1
#
_cell.length_a   1.000
_cell.length_b   1.000
_cell.length_c   1.000
_cell.angle_alpha   90.00
_cell.angle_beta   90.00
_cell.angle_gamma   90.00
#
_symmetry.space_group_name_H-M   'P 1'
#
loop_
_entity.id
_entity.type
_entity.pdbx_description
1 polymer ?
#
loop_
_entity_poly.entity_id
_entity_poly.type
_entity_poly.pdbx_seq_one_letter_code
_entity_poly.pdbx_strand_id
1 'polypeptide(L)'
;MSPLSNNALFLTFERNPFPHFFARGLNVSLSTDDPLQFHYTKEPLIEEYSIASQIWKFSAADMCEISRNSVRHSGWEMQTKRHWLGHCYHERDGGTGNDVEKTNVPDRRIRFRHETLMEEQEIMLRHSQYTPDVFLSPLAESGSASGSG
;
A
#
# COMPACT_ATOMS: atom_id res chain seq x y z
N MET A 1 -2.12 4.63 -11.20
CA MET A 1 -2.04 6.11 -11.20
C MET A 1 -1.24 6.50 -12.41
N SER A 2 -1.62 7.57 -13.10
CA SER A 2 -1.02 7.97 -14.38
C SER A 2 -0.45 9.39 -14.28
N PRO A 3 0.78 9.55 -13.75
CA PRO A 3 1.38 10.84 -13.44
C PRO A 3 1.52 11.80 -14.62
N LEU A 4 1.82 11.33 -15.84
CA LEU A 4 1.93 12.19 -17.02
C LEU A 4 0.58 12.76 -17.45
N SER A 5 -0.47 11.92 -17.47
CA SER A 5 -1.86 12.37 -17.67
C SER A 5 -2.25 13.41 -16.60
N ASN A 6 -1.95 13.12 -15.33
CA ASN A 6 -2.25 14.05 -14.23
C ASN A 6 -1.48 15.38 -14.34
N ASN A 7 -0.23 15.33 -14.85
CA ASN A 7 0.59 16.51 -15.13
C ASN A 7 0.01 17.39 -16.24
N ALA A 8 -0.51 16.78 -17.29
CA ALA A 8 -1.14 17.52 -18.38
C ALA A 8 -2.47 18.19 -17.95
N LEU A 9 -3.21 17.59 -17.02
CA LEU A 9 -4.60 17.97 -16.76
C LEU A 9 -4.85 18.70 -15.44
N PHE A 10 -4.14 18.38 -14.35
CA PHE A 10 -4.58 18.76 -13.00
C PHE A 10 -3.49 19.32 -12.08
N LEU A 11 -2.30 18.70 -12.03
CA LEU A 11 -1.25 19.09 -11.10
C LEU A 11 0.14 18.77 -11.64
N THR A 12 1.12 19.63 -11.37
CA THR A 12 2.52 19.39 -11.76
C THR A 12 3.04 18.04 -11.28
N PHE A 13 3.87 17.39 -12.09
CA PHE A 13 4.39 16.04 -11.85
C PHE A 13 5.04 15.88 -10.47
N GLU A 14 5.79 16.88 -9.99
CA GLU A 14 6.45 16.87 -8.68
C GLU A 14 5.47 16.88 -7.52
N ARG A 15 4.26 17.41 -7.72
CA ARG A 15 3.21 17.50 -6.70
C ARG A 15 2.31 16.28 -6.69
N ASN A 16 2.53 15.31 -7.58
CA ASN A 16 1.75 14.08 -7.59
C ASN A 16 1.90 13.34 -6.25
N PRO A 17 0.81 12.83 -5.66
CA PRO A 17 0.89 12.13 -4.37
C PRO A 17 1.51 10.73 -4.46
N PHE A 18 1.76 10.20 -5.66
CA PHE A 18 2.32 8.87 -5.88
C PHE A 18 3.55 8.56 -5.02
N PRO A 19 4.64 9.34 -5.02
CA PRO A 19 5.82 9.07 -4.20
C PRO A 19 5.49 9.00 -2.71
N HIS A 20 4.57 9.83 -2.21
CA HIS A 20 4.16 9.79 -0.80
C HIS A 20 3.35 8.53 -0.47
N PHE A 21 2.43 8.14 -1.35
CA PHE A 21 1.67 6.90 -1.18
C PHE A 21 2.57 5.67 -1.21
N PHE A 22 3.53 5.64 -2.13
CA PHE A 22 4.51 4.57 -2.22
C PHE A 22 5.45 4.52 -1.00
N ALA A 23 5.92 5.68 -0.52
CA ALA A 23 6.75 5.76 0.67
C ALA A 23 6.01 5.23 1.91
N ARG A 24 4.71 5.52 2.05
CA ARG A 24 3.83 5.00 3.11
C ARG A 24 3.46 3.52 2.98
N GLY A 25 3.89 2.84 1.91
CA GLY A 25 3.60 1.41 1.73
C GLY A 25 2.21 1.09 1.21
N LEU A 26 1.50 2.09 0.67
CA LEU A 26 0.26 1.83 -0.04
C LEU A 26 0.52 1.00 -1.29
N ASN A 27 -0.40 0.09 -1.59
CA ASN A 27 -0.32 -0.76 -2.77
C ASN A 27 -0.68 0.06 -4.02
N VAL A 28 0.33 0.71 -4.60
CA VAL A 28 0.19 1.60 -5.76
C VAL A 28 0.96 1.08 -6.96
N SER A 29 0.50 1.46 -8.15
CA SER A 29 1.13 1.10 -9.44
C SER A 29 1.01 2.25 -10.45
N LEU A 30 1.96 2.34 -11.37
CA LEU A 30 1.96 3.31 -12.48
C LEU A 30 1.20 2.75 -13.69
N SER A 31 0.51 3.64 -14.41
CA SER A 31 -0.35 3.36 -15.56
C SER A 31 -0.29 4.53 -16.55
N THR A 32 -0.81 4.37 -17.78
CA THR A 32 -0.65 5.37 -18.86
C THR A 32 -1.91 6.17 -19.20
N ASP A 33 -3.09 5.81 -18.68
CA ASP A 33 -4.39 6.45 -19.02
C ASP A 33 -4.65 6.48 -20.54
N ASP A 34 -4.41 7.62 -21.22
CA ASP A 34 -4.49 7.79 -22.67
C ASP A 34 -3.10 7.90 -23.33
N PRO A 35 -2.46 6.77 -23.71
CA PRO A 35 -1.09 6.80 -24.23
C PRO A 35 -0.93 7.63 -25.50
N LEU A 36 -1.96 7.66 -26.37
CA LEU A 36 -1.93 8.45 -27.61
C LEU A 36 -1.90 9.97 -27.36
N GLN A 37 -2.45 10.43 -26.24
CA GLN A 37 -2.55 11.86 -25.95
C GLN A 37 -1.34 12.39 -25.18
N PHE A 38 -0.78 11.59 -24.27
CA PHE A 38 0.18 12.08 -23.27
C PHE A 38 1.62 11.56 -23.43
N HIS A 39 1.85 10.59 -24.33
CA HIS A 39 3.15 9.93 -24.45
C HIS A 39 3.75 10.17 -25.84
N TYR A 40 5.08 10.30 -25.90
CA TYR A 40 5.81 10.58 -27.14
C TYR A 40 6.59 9.38 -27.66
N THR A 41 6.84 8.39 -26.80
CA THR A 41 7.62 7.21 -27.16
C THR A 41 6.72 6.09 -27.70
N LYS A 42 7.35 5.06 -28.31
CA LYS A 42 6.65 3.85 -28.75
C LYS A 42 6.23 2.95 -27.58
N GLU A 43 6.78 3.16 -26.39
CA GLU A 43 6.58 2.32 -25.21
C GLU A 43 6.04 3.18 -24.06
N PRO A 44 4.75 3.58 -24.09
CA PRO A 44 4.20 4.60 -23.21
C PRO A 44 4.34 4.25 -21.73
N LEU A 45 4.14 2.98 -21.36
CA LEU A 45 4.31 2.56 -19.97
C LEU A 45 5.76 2.67 -19.50
N ILE A 46 6.72 2.37 -20.38
CA ILE A 46 8.14 2.50 -20.05
C ILE A 46 8.53 3.96 -19.89
N GLU A 47 7.95 4.86 -20.68
CA GLU A 47 8.12 6.30 -20.55
C GLU A 47 7.63 6.83 -19.19
N GLU A 48 6.44 6.41 -18.72
CA GLU A 48 5.96 6.73 -17.36
C GLU A 48 6.95 6.31 -16.28
N TYR A 49 7.39 5.05 -16.34
CA TYR A 49 8.36 4.52 -15.38
C TYR A 49 9.70 5.27 -15.45
N SER A 50 10.16 5.60 -16.66
CA SER A 50 11.43 6.31 -16.87
C SER A 50 11.38 7.72 -16.28
N ILE A 51 10.33 8.49 -16.57
CA ILE A 51 10.17 9.86 -16.07
C ILE A 51 9.97 9.86 -14.55
N ALA A 52 9.14 8.95 -14.02
CA ALA A 52 8.94 8.78 -12.59
C ALA A 52 10.26 8.48 -11.86
N SER A 53 11.10 7.59 -12.40
CA SER A 53 12.40 7.27 -11.81
C SER A 53 13.36 8.46 -11.78
N GLN A 54 13.35 9.28 -12.84
CA GLN A 54 14.24 10.44 -12.96
C GLN A 54 13.83 11.58 -12.05
N ILE A 55 12.53 11.84 -11.91
CA ILE A 55 12.02 12.97 -11.11
C ILE A 55 11.98 12.57 -9.62
N TRP A 56 11.37 11.44 -9.27
CA TRP A 56 11.21 11.01 -7.87
C TRP A 56 12.39 10.20 -7.32
N LYS A 57 13.43 9.99 -8.13
CA LYS A 57 14.68 9.31 -7.72
C LYS A 57 14.46 7.87 -7.24
N PHE A 58 13.53 7.15 -7.88
CA PHE A 58 13.30 5.74 -7.57
C PHE A 58 14.50 4.88 -7.96
N SER A 59 14.91 4.02 -7.04
CA SER A 59 15.90 2.98 -7.26
C SER A 59 15.33 1.83 -8.11
N ALA A 60 16.20 0.96 -8.61
CA ALA A 60 15.76 -0.25 -9.32
C ALA A 60 14.82 -1.12 -8.47
N ALA A 61 15.09 -1.24 -7.16
CA ALA A 61 14.23 -2.00 -6.25
C ALA A 61 12.84 -1.35 -6.06
N ASP A 62 12.77 -0.02 -6.06
CA ASP A 62 11.48 0.71 -6.01
C ASP A 62 10.67 0.42 -7.28
N MET A 63 11.32 0.51 -8.44
CA MET A 63 10.70 0.27 -9.73
C MET A 63 10.18 -1.17 -9.85
N CYS A 64 10.98 -2.15 -9.45
CA CYS A 64 10.57 -3.56 -9.41
C CYS A 64 9.40 -3.80 -8.44
N GLU A 65 9.37 -3.13 -7.28
CA GLU A 65 8.23 -3.24 -6.35
C GLU A 65 6.95 -2.67 -6.97
N ILE A 66 7.03 -1.50 -7.62
CA ILE A 66 5.88 -0.87 -8.30
C ILE A 66 5.37 -1.77 -9.44
N SER A 67 6.27 -2.34 -10.25
CA SER A 67 5.92 -3.29 -11.31
C SER A 67 5.32 -4.59 -10.76
N ARG A 68 5.86 -5.11 -9.65
CA ARG A 68 5.31 -6.29 -8.95
C ARG A 68 3.88 -6.03 -8.50
N ASN A 69 3.62 -4.84 -7.95
CA ASN A 69 2.28 -4.45 -7.50
C ASN A 69 1.28 -4.33 -8.65
N SER A 70 1.70 -3.85 -9.83
CA SER A 70 0.82 -3.77 -11.01
C SER A 70 0.32 -5.16 -11.45
N VAL A 71 1.21 -6.16 -11.42
CA VAL A 71 0.82 -7.56 -11.70
C VAL A 71 -0.14 -8.09 -10.64
N ARG A 72 0.07 -7.77 -9.35
CA ARG A 72 -0.89 -8.14 -8.30
C ARG A 72 -2.27 -7.54 -8.54
N HIS A 73 -2.34 -6.25 -8.90
CA HIS A 73 -3.57 -5.53 -9.21
C HIS A 73 -4.29 -6.00 -10.46
N SER A 74 -3.54 -6.54 -11.43
CA SER A 74 -4.11 -6.95 -12.71
C SER A 74 -5.24 -7.99 -12.57
N GLY A 75 -6.11 -8.08 -13.57
CA GLY A 75 -7.18 -9.07 -13.64
C GLY A 75 -6.74 -10.45 -14.14
N TRP A 76 -5.43 -10.73 -14.28
CA TRP A 76 -4.95 -11.99 -14.82
C TRP A 76 -5.25 -13.19 -13.91
N GLU A 77 -5.36 -14.37 -14.53
CA GLU A 77 -5.56 -15.63 -13.83
C GLU A 77 -4.41 -15.95 -12.86
N MET A 78 -4.74 -16.72 -11.82
CA MET A 78 -3.78 -17.16 -10.80
C MET A 78 -2.56 -17.85 -11.42
N GLN A 79 -2.75 -18.69 -12.45
CA GLN A 79 -1.64 -19.42 -13.09
C GLN A 79 -0.63 -18.46 -13.73
N THR A 80 -1.10 -17.44 -14.46
CA THR A 80 -0.26 -16.40 -15.07
C THR A 80 0.47 -15.58 -14.00
N LYS A 81 -0.23 -15.19 -12.93
CA LYS A 81 0.39 -14.47 -11.81
C LYS A 81 1.44 -15.32 -11.09
N ARG A 82 1.23 -16.63 -10.89
CA ARG A 82 2.25 -17.55 -10.33
C ARG A 82 3.47 -17.67 -11.23
N HIS A 83 3.24 -17.67 -12.55
CA HIS A 83 4.32 -17.69 -13.52
C HIS A 83 5.20 -16.43 -13.41
N TRP A 84 4.62 -15.24 -13.26
CA TRP A 84 5.37 -13.98 -13.17
C TRP A 84 5.88 -13.60 -11.77
N LEU A 85 5.15 -13.92 -10.70
CA LEU A 85 5.46 -13.49 -9.33
C LEU A 85 6.08 -14.56 -8.45
N GLY A 86 6.00 -15.83 -8.87
CA GLY A 86 6.41 -16.99 -8.09
C GLY A 86 5.24 -17.84 -7.60
N HIS A 87 5.50 -19.12 -7.33
CA HIS A 87 4.47 -20.10 -7.00
C HIS A 87 3.70 -19.78 -5.72
N CYS A 88 4.34 -19.13 -4.74
CA CYS A 88 3.79 -18.88 -3.41
C CYS A 88 3.34 -17.43 -3.19
N TYR A 89 3.16 -16.63 -4.25
CA TYR A 89 2.88 -15.19 -4.12
C TYR A 89 1.60 -14.83 -3.35
N HIS A 90 0.64 -15.77 -3.27
CA HIS A 90 -0.64 -15.61 -2.57
C HIS A 90 -0.75 -16.52 -1.33
N GLU A 91 0.07 -17.55 -1.23
CA GLU A 91 -0.02 -18.56 -0.17
C GLU A 91 0.75 -18.14 1.09
N ARG A 92 1.70 -17.22 0.94
CA ARG A 92 2.58 -16.78 2.02
C ARG A 92 2.70 -15.27 2.03
N ASP A 93 2.53 -14.69 3.22
CA ASP A 93 2.71 -13.27 3.43
C ASP A 93 4.18 -12.91 3.69
N GLY A 94 4.48 -11.61 3.50
CA GLY A 94 5.82 -11.07 3.68
C GLY A 94 6.86 -11.65 2.72
N GLY A 95 8.11 -11.72 3.19
CA GLY A 95 9.24 -12.14 2.35
C GLY A 95 9.18 -13.59 1.87
N THR A 96 8.42 -14.46 2.54
CA THR A 96 8.36 -15.90 2.18
C THR A 96 7.49 -16.21 0.96
N GLY A 97 6.64 -15.27 0.55
CA GLY A 97 5.86 -15.34 -0.69
C GLY A 97 6.51 -14.59 -1.85
N ASN A 98 7.70 -14.01 -1.67
CA ASN A 98 8.43 -13.34 -2.73
C ASN A 98 9.42 -14.31 -3.41
N ASP A 99 9.42 -14.29 -4.74
CA ASP A 99 10.41 -15.00 -5.56
C ASP A 99 11.32 -13.97 -6.22
N VAL A 100 12.49 -13.72 -5.62
CA VAL A 100 13.42 -12.65 -6.04
C VAL A 100 13.89 -12.85 -7.48
N GLU A 101 14.06 -14.10 -7.93
CA GLU A 101 14.51 -14.41 -9.29
C GLU A 101 13.50 -13.96 -10.35
N LYS A 102 12.22 -13.84 -9.97
CA LYS A 102 11.15 -13.40 -10.87
C LYS A 102 10.78 -11.94 -10.70
N THR A 103 10.71 -11.47 -9.45
CA THR A 103 10.23 -10.12 -9.15
C THR A 103 11.36 -9.09 -9.12
N ASN A 104 12.60 -9.53 -8.91
CA ASN A 104 13.77 -8.69 -8.67
C ASN A 104 13.60 -7.70 -7.49
N VAL A 105 12.67 -7.99 -6.57
CA VAL A 105 12.47 -7.21 -5.35
C VAL A 105 13.17 -7.91 -4.19
N PRO A 106 14.04 -7.24 -3.41
CA PRO A 106 14.71 -7.87 -2.27
C PRO A 106 13.72 -8.34 -1.18
N ASP A 107 13.92 -9.53 -0.64
CA ASP A 107 13.04 -10.09 0.41
C ASP A 107 12.95 -9.22 1.66
N ARG A 108 14.06 -8.57 2.04
CA ARG A 108 14.08 -7.63 3.18
C ARG A 108 13.07 -6.50 2.97
N ARG A 109 12.90 -6.03 1.74
CA ARG A 109 11.96 -4.95 1.41
C ARG A 109 10.51 -5.42 1.60
N ILE A 110 10.16 -6.59 1.06
CA ILE A 110 8.81 -7.15 1.21
C ILE A 110 8.53 -7.50 2.68
N ARG A 111 9.52 -8.04 3.40
CA ARG A 111 9.41 -8.31 4.84
C ARG A 111 9.12 -7.04 5.62
N PHE A 112 9.89 -5.98 5.40
CA PHE A 112 9.66 -4.68 6.05
C PHE A 112 8.24 -4.18 5.79
N ARG A 113 7.76 -4.18 4.54
CA ARG A 113 6.38 -3.77 4.21
C ARG A 113 5.33 -4.57 4.99
N HIS A 114 5.54 -5.87 5.13
CA HIS A 114 4.61 -6.74 5.85
C HIS A 114 4.66 -6.51 7.36
N GLU A 115 5.85 -6.45 7.96
CA GLU A 115 6.03 -6.19 9.40
C GLU A 115 5.42 -4.84 9.80
N THR A 116 5.68 -3.77 9.05
CA THR A 116 5.08 -2.45 9.30
C THR A 116 3.55 -2.48 9.22
N LEU A 117 2.97 -3.17 8.22
CA LEU A 117 1.52 -3.29 8.10
C LEU A 117 0.91 -4.06 9.29
N MET A 118 1.56 -5.13 9.74
CA MET A 118 1.10 -5.90 10.90
C MET A 118 1.15 -5.08 12.19
N GLU A 119 2.21 -4.30 12.39
CA GLU A 119 2.33 -3.38 13.53
C GLU A 119 1.23 -2.30 13.50
N GLU A 120 0.99 -1.69 12.34
CA GLU A 120 -0.08 -0.69 12.17
C GLU A 120 -1.46 -1.29 12.47
N GLN A 121 -1.75 -2.49 11.98
CA GLN A 121 -2.99 -3.19 12.26
C GLN A 121 -3.13 -3.53 13.75
N GLU A 122 -2.05 -3.97 14.41
CA GLU A 122 -2.07 -4.24 15.84
C GLU A 122 -2.37 -2.97 16.65
N ILE A 123 -1.76 -1.85 16.29
CA ILE A 123 -2.03 -0.55 16.90
C ILE A 123 -3.51 -0.20 16.74
N MET A 124 -4.08 -0.33 15.53
CA MET A 124 -5.49 -0.04 15.29
C MET A 124 -6.42 -0.94 16.11
N LEU A 125 -6.14 -2.24 16.17
CA LEU A 125 -6.94 -3.19 16.94
C LEU A 125 -6.88 -2.90 18.44
N ARG A 126 -5.71 -2.56 18.97
CA ARG A 126 -5.52 -2.20 20.39
C ARG A 126 -6.30 -0.93 20.74
N HIS A 127 -6.27 0.10 19.88
CA HIS A 127 -7.00 1.35 20.10
C HIS A 127 -8.50 1.20 19.83
N SER A 128 -8.91 0.31 18.93
CA SER A 128 -10.33 0.01 18.70
C SER A 128 -10.98 -0.71 19.88
N GLN A 129 -10.21 -1.45 20.68
CA GLN A 129 -10.68 -2.09 21.91
C GLN A 129 -10.68 -1.13 23.11
N TYR A 130 -10.13 0.07 22.97
CA TYR A 130 -10.17 1.11 23.98
C TYR A 130 -11.49 1.87 23.89
N THR A 131 -12.51 1.44 24.64
CA THR A 131 -13.58 2.35 25.07
C THR A 131 -13.03 3.19 26.21
N PRO A 132 -12.86 4.51 26.07
CA PRO A 132 -12.59 5.34 27.24
C PRO A 132 -13.75 5.17 28.22
N ASP A 133 -13.44 4.95 29.49
CA ASP A 133 -14.41 4.97 30.60
C ASP A 133 -15.05 6.37 30.66
N VAL A 134 -16.06 6.61 29.82
CA VAL A 134 -16.88 7.81 29.83
C VAL A 134 -18.14 7.48 30.63
N PHE A 135 -18.07 7.82 31.92
CA PHE A 135 -19.17 8.06 32.85
C PHE A 135 -20.12 6.91 33.18
N LEU A 136 -19.66 5.96 34.00
CA LEU A 136 -20.52 5.39 35.06
C LEU A 136 -19.68 5.15 36.32
N SER A 137 -19.39 6.21 37.08
CA SER A 137 -19.08 6.07 38.52
C SER A 137 -20.32 6.43 39.35
N PRO A 138 -20.49 5.82 40.53
CA PRO A 138 -21.78 5.37 41.04
C PRO A 138 -22.54 6.48 41.78
N LEU A 139 -23.82 6.67 41.45
CA LEU A 139 -24.78 7.27 42.38
C LEU A 139 -25.23 6.20 43.38
N ALA A 140 -24.32 5.86 44.31
CA ALA A 140 -24.71 5.26 45.57
C ALA A 140 -25.29 6.39 46.43
N GLU A 141 -26.57 6.72 46.22
CA GLU A 141 -27.30 7.51 47.22
C GLU A 141 -27.54 6.63 48.45
N SER A 142 -26.93 7.10 49.53
CA SER A 142 -27.12 6.72 50.92
C SER A 142 -28.60 6.73 51.33
N GLY A 143 -29.04 5.66 52.00
CA GLY A 143 -30.38 5.60 52.60
C GLY A 143 -30.58 4.41 53.53
N SER A 144 -29.71 4.22 54.52
CA SER A 144 -30.00 3.32 55.65
C SER A 144 -30.60 4.10 56.82
N ALA A 145 -31.87 3.85 57.15
CA ALA A 145 -32.36 3.96 58.52
C ALA A 145 -33.60 3.07 58.72
N SER A 146 -33.36 1.93 59.37
CA SER A 146 -34.33 1.07 60.03
C SER A 146 -35.12 1.82 61.11
N GLY A 147 -36.41 1.52 61.24
CA GLY A 147 -37.25 1.93 62.37
C GLY A 147 -38.39 0.95 62.59
N SER A 148 -38.11 -0.10 63.35
CA SER A 148 -39.08 -1.03 63.94
C SER A 148 -39.82 -0.37 65.12
N GLY A 149 -41.14 -0.53 65.17
CA GLY A 149 -42.03 -0.18 66.28
C GLY A 149 -43.46 -0.55 65.94
#